data_AF-X1EIN3-F1
#
_entry.id   AF-X1EIN3-F1
#
_cell.length_a   1.000
_cell.length_b   1.000
_cell.length_c   1.000
_cell.angle_alpha   90.00
_cell.angle_beta   90.00
_cell.angle_gamma   90.00
#
_symmetry.space_group_name_H-M   'P 1'
#
loop_
_entity.id
_entity.type
_entity.pdbx_description
1 polymer ?
#
loop_
_entity_poly.entity_id
_entity_poly.type
_entity_poly.pdbx_seq_one_letter_code
_entity_poly.pdbx_strand_id
1 'polypeptide(L)' 'MLVFPDKHFSIFRLNELIKGKRGITAESALDLAESLGTSPKLWMNLQATWDLDQAMKRRVVA' A
#
# COMPACT_ATOMS: atom_id res chain seq x y z
N MET A 1 23.38 -19.32 -7.18
CA MET A 1 23.45 -18.48 -5.96
C MET A 1 22.66 -17.20 -6.22
N LEU A 2 21.40 -17.15 -5.82
CA LEU A 2 20.64 -15.91 -5.68
C LEU A 2 20.17 -15.88 -4.22
N VAL A 3 21.00 -15.29 -3.37
CA VAL A 3 20.69 -15.07 -1.96
C VAL A 3 20.10 -13.66 -1.90
N PHE A 4 18.82 -13.56 -1.58
CA PHE A 4 18.17 -12.29 -1.22
C PHE A 4 18.08 -12.24 0.32
N PRO A 5 19.08 -11.67 1.01
CA PRO A 5 19.05 -11.55 2.46
C PRO A 5 18.02 -10.48 2.86
N ASP A 6 17.11 -10.83 3.75
CA ASP A 6 16.37 -9.90 4.61
C ASP A 6 15.34 -8.91 4.00
N LYS A 7 14.54 -9.31 3.00
CA LYS A 7 13.27 -8.61 2.71
C LYS A 7 12.06 -9.46 3.05
N HIS A 8 11.69 -9.46 4.33
CA HIS A 8 10.41 -9.97 4.80
C HIS A 8 9.27 -9.04 4.33
N PHE A 9 9.00 -8.95 3.03
CA PHE A 9 7.66 -8.58 2.58
C PHE A 9 6.76 -9.76 2.94
N SER A 10 6.36 -9.79 4.21
CA SER A 10 5.55 -10.87 4.75
C SER A 10 4.24 -10.85 3.99
N ILE A 11 3.89 -11.98 3.37
CA ILE A 11 2.60 -12.17 2.69
C ILE A 11 1.45 -11.80 3.64
N PHE A 12 1.63 -11.89 4.96
CA PHE A 12 0.70 -11.37 5.96
C PHE A 12 0.50 -9.85 5.93
N ARG A 13 1.57 -9.06 5.76
CA ARG A 13 1.47 -7.59 5.61
C ARG A 13 0.72 -7.24 4.33
N LEU A 14 1.03 -7.94 3.23
CA LEU A 14 0.26 -7.81 1.98
C LEU A 14 -1.20 -8.20 2.18
N ASN A 15 -1.49 -9.29 2.91
CA ASN A 15 -2.85 -9.76 3.13
C ASN A 15 -3.67 -8.77 3.97
N GLU A 16 -3.08 -8.15 4.99
CA GLU A 16 -3.76 -7.15 5.82
C GLU A 16 -3.96 -5.82 5.07
N LEU A 17 -3.07 -5.51 4.12
CA LEU A 17 -3.24 -4.41 3.17
C LEU A 17 -4.41 -4.68 2.21
N ILE A 18 -4.45 -5.86 1.60
CA ILE A 18 -5.54 -6.28 0.68
C ILE A 18 -6.89 -6.34 1.42
N LYS A 19 -6.89 -6.74 2.69
CA LYS A 19 -8.09 -6.78 3.54
C LYS A 19 -8.57 -5.38 3.95
N GLY A 20 -7.89 -4.30 3.54
CA GLY A 20 -8.29 -2.92 3.83
C GLY A 20 -8.22 -2.56 5.31
N LYS A 21 -7.56 -3.37 6.14
CA LYS A 21 -7.41 -3.12 7.57
C LYS A 21 -6.35 -2.06 7.86
N ARG A 22 -5.43 -1.84 6.92
CA ARG A 22 -4.41 -0.79 6.95
C ARG A 22 -4.24 -0.18 5.56
N GLY A 23 -4.11 1.14 5.49
CA GLY A 23 -3.75 1.85 4.26
C GLY A 23 -2.31 1.55 3.82
N ILE A 24 -1.99 1.89 2.58
CA ILE A 24 -0.67 1.74 1.98
C ILE A 24 0.30 2.77 2.58
N THR A 25 1.36 2.29 3.21
CA THR A 25 2.49 3.13 3.66
C THR A 25 3.56 3.23 2.57
N ALA A 26 4.49 4.20 2.70
CA ALA A 26 5.59 4.35 1.75
C ALA A 26 6.49 3.09 1.64
N GLU A 27 6.75 2.42 2.76
CA GLU A 27 7.49 1.15 2.79
C GLU A 27 6.74 0.03 2.04
N SER A 28 5.42 -0.06 2.27
CA SER A 28 4.58 -1.02 1.56
C SER A 28 4.53 -0.74 0.05
N ALA A 29 4.51 0.54 -0.33
CA ALA A 29 4.55 0.96 -1.74
C ALA A 29 5.86 0.58 -2.42
N LEU A 30 7.00 0.71 -1.73
CA LEU A 30 8.31 0.28 -2.23
C LEU A 30 8.36 -1.24 -2.41
N ASP A 31 7.85 -2.00 -1.44
CA ASP A 31 7.84 -3.45 -1.51
C ASP A 31 6.90 -4.00 -2.61
N LEU A 32 5.73 -3.37 -2.78
CA LEU A 32 4.79 -3.69 -3.86
C LEU A 32 5.35 -3.36 -5.24
N ALA A 33 6.03 -2.21 -5.35
CA ALA A 33 6.68 -1.79 -6.59
C ALA A 33 7.75 -2.79 -7.03
N GLU A 34 8.61 -3.21 -6.10
CA GLU A 34 9.65 -4.19 -6.37
C GLU A 34 9.07 -5.57 -6.71
N SER A 35 8.06 -6.02 -5.95
CA SER A 35 7.46 -7.35 -6.14
C SER A 35 6.65 -7.47 -7.44
N LEU A 36 5.99 -6.39 -7.86
CA LEU A 36 5.09 -6.39 -9.02
C LEU A 36 5.68 -5.70 -10.26
N GLY A 37 6.92 -5.21 -10.17
CA GLY A 37 7.56 -4.45 -11.26
C GLY A 37 6.82 -3.14 -11.58
N THR A 38 6.22 -2.50 -10.58
CA THR A 38 5.43 -1.26 -10.72
C THR A 38 6.12 -0.08 -10.06
N SER A 39 5.51 1.11 -10.07
CA SER A 39 6.05 2.30 -9.41
C SER A 39 5.54 2.42 -7.97
N PRO A 40 6.38 2.76 -6.98
CA PRO A 40 5.90 3.07 -5.61
C PRO A 40 4.91 4.24 -5.61
N LYS A 41 5.08 5.18 -6.53
CA LYS A 41 4.23 6.37 -6.66
C LYS A 41 2.81 6.01 -7.09
N LEU A 42 2.65 4.94 -7.90
CA LEU A 42 1.33 4.41 -8.26
C LEU A 42 0.55 4.00 -7.02
N TRP A 43 1.19 3.27 -6.10
CA TRP A 43 0.56 2.81 -4.87
C TRP A 43 0.21 3.95 -3.90
N MET A 44 1.10 4.92 -3.75
CA MET A 44 0.82 6.11 -2.94
C MET A 44 -0.32 6.96 -3.50
N ASN A 45 -0.43 7.08 -4.82
CA ASN A 45 -1.54 7.81 -5.45
C ASN A 45 -2.89 7.13 -5.19
N LEU A 46 -2.93 5.79 -5.20
CA LEU A 46 -4.15 5.04 -4.87
C LEU A 46 -4.60 5.30 -3.43
N GLN A 47 -3.65 5.29 -2.48
CA GLN A 47 -3.93 5.60 -1.09
C GLN A 47 -4.46 7.03 -0.92
N ALA A 48 -3.78 8.02 -1.51
CA ALA A 48 -4.19 9.41 -1.44
C ALA A 48 -5.59 9.64 -2.03
N THR A 49 -5.91 8.98 -3.15
CA THR A 49 -7.24 9.07 -3.78
C THR A 49 -8.31 8.50 -2.86
N TRP A 50 -8.05 7.35 -2.23
CA TRP A 50 -8.97 6.75 -1.27
C TRP A 50 -9.16 7.63 -0.02
N ASP A 51 -8.09 8.16 0.55
CA ASP A 51 -8.15 9.03 1.73
C ASP A 51 -8.97 10.31 1.44
N LEU A 52 -8.82 10.88 0.25
CA LEU A 52 -9.62 12.03 -0.20
C LEU A 52 -11.10 11.68 -0.31
N ASP A 53 -11.46 10.56 -0.95
CA ASP A 53 -12.86 10.11 -1.05
C ASP A 53 -13.49 9.89 0.35
N GLN A 54 -12.75 9.26 1.27
CA GLN A 54 -13.22 9.06 2.64
C GLN A 54 -13.38 10.39 3.40
N ALA A 55 -12.43 11.33 3.23
CA ALA A 55 -12.53 12.65 3.83
C ALA A 55 -13.72 13.45 3.28
N MET A 56 -13.99 13.36 1.97
CA MET A 56 -15.16 13.98 1.33
C MET A 56 -16.46 13.40 1.91
N LYS A 57 -16.57 12.07 2.01
CA LYS A 57 -17.75 11.41 2.60
C LYS A 57 -18.00 11.87 4.03
N ARG A 58 -16.95 11.99 4.86
CA ARG A 58 -17.08 12.50 6.24
C ARG A 58 -17.56 13.96 6.30
N ARG A 59 -17.13 14.80 5.35
CA ARG A 59 -17.55 16.20 5.27
C ARG A 59 -18.99 16.38 4.77
N VAL A 60 -19.49 15.49 3.91
CA VAL A 60 -20.86 15.55 3.38
C VAL A 60 -21.89 15.08 4.41
N VAL A 61 -21.49 14.24 5.36
CA VAL A 61 -22.36 13.68 6.40
C VAL A 61 -22.38 14.54 7.68
N ALA A 62 -21.51 15.55 7.78
CA ALA A 62 -21.48 16.54 8.87
C ALA A 62 -22.24 17.82 8.48
#